data_AF-A0A954K1N4-F1
#
_entry.id   AF-A0A954K1N4-F1
#
_cell.length_a   1.000
_cell.length_b   1.000
_cell.length_c   1.000
_cell.angle_alpha   90.00
_cell.angle_beta   90.00
_cell.angle_gamma   90.00
#
_symmetry.space_group_name_H-M   'P 1'
#
loop_
_entity.id
_entity.type
_entity.pdbx_description
1 polymer ?
#
loop_
_entity_poly.entity_id
_entity_poly.type
_entity_poly.pdbx_seq_one_letter_code
_entity_poly.pdbx_strand_id
1 'polypeptide(L)' 'SRIDKNSDGKVSKDEAPERLQERFDTLDVNKDGFLDAGELSKLRPPSGGAGGPGGGSRPTGERRP' A
#
# COMPACT_ATOMS: atom_id res chain seq x y z
N SER A 1 -3.47 9.54 -10.67
CA SER A 1 -2.15 8.90 -10.70
C SER A 1 -1.99 8.07 -9.43
N ARG A 2 -1.69 6.77 -9.54
CA ARG A 2 -1.37 5.94 -8.37
C ARG A 2 -0.05 6.43 -7.79
N ILE A 3 0.06 6.41 -6.47
CA ILE A 3 1.21 6.93 -5.72
C ILE A 3 2.39 5.94 -5.84
N ASP A 4 2.06 4.65 -5.89
CA ASP A 4 2.93 3.54 -6.27
C ASP A 4 3.25 3.61 -7.77
N LYS A 5 4.46 4.09 -8.13
CA LYS A 5 4.88 4.28 -9.52
C LYS A 5 5.44 3.00 -10.12
N ASN A 6 6.08 2.16 -9.30
CA ASN A 6 6.70 0.91 -9.73
C ASN A 6 5.73 -0.30 -9.68
N SER A 7 4.53 -0.12 -9.14
CA SER A 7 3.48 -1.15 -8.98
C SER A 7 3.92 -2.35 -8.15
N ASP A 8 4.77 -2.13 -7.14
CA ASP A 8 5.25 -3.18 -6.24
C ASP A 8 4.32 -3.42 -5.02
N GLY A 9 3.29 -2.58 -4.85
CA GLY A 9 2.35 -2.65 -3.73
C GLY A 9 2.82 -1.95 -2.46
N LYS A 10 3.92 -1.20 -2.54
CA LYS A 10 4.47 -0.33 -1.50
C LYS A 10 4.64 1.09 -2.06
N VAL A 11 4.91 2.06 -1.18
CA VAL A 11 5.19 3.44 -1.55
C VAL A 11 6.46 3.88 -0.85
N SER A 12 7.50 4.18 -1.63
CA SER A 12 8.74 4.76 -1.08
C SER A 12 8.56 6.23 -0.69
N LYS A 13 9.48 6.77 0.12
CA LYS A 13 9.45 8.19 0.54
C LYS A 13 9.52 9.16 -0.66
N ASP A 14 10.24 8.78 -1.72
CA ASP A 14 10.37 9.55 -2.96
C ASP A 14 9.11 9.48 -3.86
N GLU A 15 8.31 8.43 -3.71
CA GLU A 15 7.02 8.26 -4.39
C GLU A 15 5.86 8.89 -3.61
N ALA A 16 6.00 8.95 -2.29
CA ALA A 16 5.03 9.55 -1.38
C ALA A 16 4.88 11.07 -1.65
N PRO A 17 3.65 11.61 -1.63
CA PRO A 17 3.43 13.05 -1.70
C PRO A 17 3.88 13.72 -0.40
N GLU A 18 4.17 15.02 -0.44
CA GLU A 18 4.71 15.81 0.69
C GLU A 18 3.94 15.61 2.00
N ARG A 19 2.60 15.59 1.95
CA ARG A 19 1.74 15.32 3.12
C ARG A 19 1.94 13.94 3.76
N LEU A 20 2.33 12.96 2.97
CA LEU A 20 2.60 11.60 3.41
C LEU A 20 4.05 11.47 3.86
N GLN A 21 4.98 12.20 3.25
CA GLN A 21 6.39 12.27 3.66
C GLN A 21 6.54 12.78 5.10
N GLU A 22 5.78 13.81 5.49
CA GLU A 22 5.77 14.31 6.87
C GLU A 22 5.34 13.26 7.90
N ARG A 23 4.48 12.33 7.48
CA ARG A 23 3.95 11.25 8.32
C ARG A 23 4.64 9.91 8.08
N PHE A 24 5.57 9.86 7.14
CA PHE A 24 6.17 8.63 6.65
C PHE A 24 6.82 7.86 7.77
N ASP A 25 7.68 8.54 8.53
CA ASP A 25 8.41 7.96 9.66
C ASP A 25 7.48 7.52 10.81
N THR A 26 6.23 8.01 10.85
CA THR A 26 5.20 7.58 11.82
C THR A 26 4.40 6.38 11.32
N LEU A 27 4.29 6.22 10.01
CA LEU A 27 3.50 5.17 9.37
C LEU A 27 4.33 3.92 9.06
N ASP A 28 5.60 4.12 8.71
CA ASP A 28 6.63 3.11 8.51
C ASP A 28 7.04 2.56 9.89
N VAL A 29 6.24 1.61 10.38
CA VAL A 29 6.43 1.03 11.71
C VAL A 29 7.58 0.05 11.71
N ASN A 30 7.78 -0.65 10.59
CA ASN A 30 8.85 -1.62 10.44
C ASN A 30 10.20 -0.94 10.14
N LYS A 31 10.20 0.35 9.75
CA LYS A 31 11.37 1.18 9.39
C LYS A 31 12.16 0.60 8.22
N ASP A 32 11.48 0.00 7.26
CA ASP A 32 12.07 -0.54 6.04
C ASP A 32 12.28 0.54 4.96
N GLY A 33 11.74 1.75 5.17
CA GLY A 33 11.82 2.86 4.23
C GLY A 33 10.71 2.87 3.18
N PHE A 34 9.67 2.05 3.35
CA PHE A 34 8.53 1.91 2.46
C PHE A 34 7.22 1.83 3.27
N LEU A 35 6.14 2.39 2.73
CA LEU A 35 4.81 2.20 3.29
C LEU A 35 4.10 1.09 2.52
N ASP A 36 3.83 -0.03 3.20
CA ASP A 36 3.03 -1.10 2.62
C ASP A 36 1.51 -0.84 2.76
N ALA A 37 0.69 -1.68 2.11
CA ALA A 37 -0.77 -1.57 2.17
C ALA A 37 -1.33 -1.65 3.61
N GLY A 38 -0.67 -2.38 4.51
CA GLY A 38 -1.03 -2.48 5.92
C GLY A 38 -0.71 -1.19 6.69
N GLU A 39 0.41 -0.55 6.38
CA GLU A 39 0.81 0.73 6.97
C GLU A 39 -0.02 1.90 6.46
N LEU A 40 -0.31 1.95 5.16
CA LEU A 40 -1.27 2.91 4.58
C LEU A 40 -2.70 2.70 5.09
N SER A 41 -3.09 1.47 5.43
CA SER A 41 -4.44 1.21 5.95
C SER A 41 -4.70 1.91 7.28
N LYS A 42 -3.66 2.21 8.07
CA LYS A 42 -3.75 2.95 9.34
C LYS A 42 -4.14 4.42 9.16
N LEU A 43 -4.00 4.96 7.94
CA LEU A 43 -4.45 6.31 7.61
C LEU A 43 -5.93 6.41 7.23
N ARG A 44 -6.59 5.29 6.91
CA ARG A 44 -8.03 5.32 6.61
C ARG A 44 -8.80 5.36 7.94
N PRO A 45 -9.74 6.31 8.12
CA PRO A 45 -10.65 6.26 9.27
C PRO A 45 -11.44 4.96 9.22
N PRO A 46 -11.83 4.39 10.39
CA PRO A 46 -12.68 3.21 10.46
C PRO A 46 -14.12 3.58 10.07
N SER A 47 -14.32 3.90 8.79
CA SER A 47 -15.65 4.10 8.23
C SER A 47 -16.18 2.72 7.86
N GLY A 48 -17.09 2.20 8.67
CA GLY A 48 -17.81 0.96 8.39
C GLY A 48 -18.35 0.92 6.97
N GLY A 49 -18.10 -0.20 6.28
CA GLY A 49 -18.57 -0.42 4.91
C GLY A 49 -17.52 -1.12 4.07
N ALA A 50 -17.84 -2.36 3.69
CA ALA A 50 -17.14 -3.21 2.74
C ALA A 50 -16.37 -2.45 1.64
N GLY A 51 -15.07 -2.74 1.49
CA GLY A 51 -14.28 -2.18 0.38
C GLY A 51 -12.78 -2.40 0.48
N GLY A 52 -12.33 -3.63 0.23
CA GLY A 52 -10.98 -3.91 -0.26
C GLY A 52 -10.44 -5.32 0.03
N PRO A 53 -10.68 -6.34 -0.81
CA PRO A 53 -9.77 -7.48 -0.91
C PRO A 53 -8.57 -7.04 -1.77
N GLY A 54 -7.54 -6.50 -1.13
CA GLY A 54 -6.36 -5.93 -1.78
C GLY A 54 -5.09 -6.79 -1.73
N GLY A 55 -5.19 -8.05 -1.30
CA GLY A 55 -4.11 -9.04 -1.32
C GLY A 55 -4.41 -10.15 -2.32
N GLY A 56 -4.83 -9.78 -3.54
CA GLY A 56 -5.08 -10.70 -4.63
C GLY A 56 -3.81 -11.01 -5.39
N SER A 57 -2.96 -11.90 -4.86
CA SER A 57 -2.03 -12.65 -5.69
C SER A 57 -2.85 -13.54 -6.63
N ARG A 58 -3.13 -13.08 -7.85
CA ARG A 58 -3.46 -13.96 -8.98
C ARG A 58 -2.23 -14.01 -9.88
N PRO A 59 -1.45 -15.09 -9.89
CA PRO A 59 -0.94 -15.57 -11.15
C PRO A 59 -2.11 -16.26 -11.87
N THR A 60 -2.56 -15.64 -12.96
CA THR A 60 -3.26 -16.35 -14.03
C THR A 60 -2.26 -17.35 -14.63
N GLY A 61 -2.42 -18.63 -14.31
CA GLY A 61 -1.58 -19.71 -14.81
C GLY A 61 -2.41 -20.94 -15.13
N GLU A 62 -2.68 -21.11 -16.42
CA GLU A 62 -2.80 -22.36 -17.18
C GLU A 62 -3.85 -23.44 -16.81
N ARG A 63 -4.29 -24.11 -17.87
CA ARG A 63 -5.36 -25.10 -18.04
C ARG A 63 -5.11 -26.45 -17.30
N ARG A 64 -6.23 -27.06 -16.85
CA ARG A 64 -6.67 -28.49 -16.91
C ARG A 64 -5.61 -29.62 -16.98
N PRO A 65 -5.85 -30.78 -16.34
CA PRO A 65 -6.84 -31.76 -16.84
C PRO A 65 -8.17 -31.78 -16.07
#